data_AF-A0A0F7S379-F1
#
_entry.id   AF-A0A0F7S379-F1
#
_cell.length_a   1.000
_cell.length_b   1.000
_cell.length_c   1.000
_cell.angle_alpha   90.00
_cell.angle_beta   90.00
_cell.angle_gamma   90.00
#
_symmetry.space_group_name_H-M   'P 1'
#
loop_
_entity.id
_entity.type
_entity.pdbx_description
1 polymer ?
#
loop_
_entity_poly.entity_id
_entity_poly.type
_entity_poly.pdbx_seq_one_letter_code
_entity_poly.pdbx_strand_id
1 'polypeptide(L)' 'MGAFGLVCSANDRLTNTSVAIKKIMKPFSTPVLSKRTYRELKLLKHIRHENIISLSDIFISPLEDM' A
#
# COMPACT_ATOMS: atom_id res chain seq x y z
N MET A 1 10.32 3.71 11.57
CA MET A 1 9.38 4.54 10.78
C MET A 1 10.11 5.03 9.54
N GLY A 2 9.60 4.72 8.36
CA GLY A 2 10.13 5.26 7.10
C GLY A 2 9.42 6.55 6.70
N ALA A 3 10.03 7.34 5.82
CA ALA A 3 9.57 8.68 5.45
C ALA A 3 8.18 8.77 4.75
N PHE A 4 7.53 7.64 4.41
CA PHE A 4 6.35 7.65 3.53
C PHE A 4 5.19 6.74 3.97
N GLY A 5 5.27 6.10 5.13
CA GLY A 5 4.18 5.25 5.61
C GLY A 5 4.50 4.41 6.82
N LEU A 6 3.44 3.98 7.50
CA LEU A 6 3.50 2.98 8.56
C LEU A 6 3.33 1.61 7.90
N VAL A 7 4.22 0.67 8.22
CA VAL A 7 4.07 -0.74 7.82
C VAL A 7 3.83 -1.56 9.06
N CYS A 8 2.82 -2.42 9.03
CA CYS A 8 2.57 -3.42 10.06
C CYS A 8 2.40 -4.81 9.45
N SER A 9 2.78 -5.84 10.20
CA SER A 9 2.42 -7.23 9.90
C SER A 9 1.02 -7.53 10.41
N ALA A 10 0.24 -8.30 9.66
CA ALA A 10 -1.04 -8.83 10.11
C ALA A 10 -1.17 -10.30 9.70
N ASN A 11 -2.14 -11.00 10.31
CA ASN A 11 -2.58 -12.32 9.87
C ASN A 11 -3.91 -12.15 9.13
N ASP A 12 -3.93 -12.47 7.85
CA ASP A 12 -5.16 -12.51 7.07
C ASP A 12 -5.96 -13.74 7.50
N ARG A 13 -7.15 -13.53 8.08
CA ARG A 13 -8.00 -14.60 8.61
C ARG A 13 -8.70 -15.41 7.52
N LEU A 14 -8.81 -14.88 6.30
CA LEU A 14 -9.44 -15.58 5.18
C LEU A 14 -8.50 -16.63 4.59
N THR A 15 -7.22 -16.25 4.44
CA THR A 15 -6.20 -17.12 3.85
C THR A 15 -5.31 -17.80 4.90
N ASN A 16 -5.37 -17.37 6.16
CA ASN A 16 -4.45 -17.75 7.24
C ASN A 16 -2.97 -17.49 6.88
N THR A 17 -2.70 -16.43 6.13
CA THR A 17 -1.34 -16.05 5.73
C THR A 17 -0.90 -14.74 6.39
N SER A 18 0.41 -14.62 6.64
CA SER A 18 0.99 -13.37 7.12
C SER A 18 1.09 -12.37 5.97
N VAL A 19 0.61 -11.15 6.20
CA VAL A 19 0.59 -10.06 5.23
C VAL A 19 1.28 -8.82 5.80
N ALA A 20 1.84 -8.00 4.90
CA ALA A 20 2.35 -6.68 5.23
C ALA A 20 1.35 -5.61 4.77
N ILE A 21 0.92 -4.73 5.68
CA ILE A 21 0.00 -3.64 5.40
C ILE A 21 0.78 -2.33 5.49
N LYS A 22 0.81 -1.56 4.40
CA LYS A 22 1.45 -0.25 4.34
C LYS A 22 0.38 0.85 4.29
N LYS A 23 0.24 1.62 5.38
CA LYS A 23 -0.61 2.82 5.41
C LYS A 23 0.12 3.98 4.73
N ILE A 24 -0.47 4.51 3.65
CA ILE A 24 0.03 5.71 2.97
C ILE A 24 -0.54 6.95 3.67
N MET A 25 0.33 7.75 4.28
CA MET A 25 -0.07 8.95 5.01
C MET A 25 -0.28 10.14 4.08
N LYS A 26 -1.46 10.76 4.12
CA LYS A 26 -1.80 11.99 3.36
C LYS A 26 -1.30 11.94 1.89
N PRO A 27 -1.67 10.90 1.12
CA PRO A 27 -1.12 10.65 -0.22
C PRO A 27 -1.30 11.81 -1.19
N PHE A 28 -2.31 12.66 -0.96
CA PHE A 28 -2.70 13.77 -1.84
C PHE A 28 -2.23 15.15 -1.38
N SER A 29 -1.42 15.23 -0.31
CA SER A 29 -1.00 16.51 0.30
C SER A 29 -0.15 17.39 -0.62
N THR A 30 0.60 16.81 -1.56
CA THR A 30 1.36 17.57 -2.57
C THR A 30 1.34 16.84 -3.92
N PRO A 31 1.45 17.54 -5.05
CA PRO A 31 1.52 16.90 -6.38
C PRO A 31 2.65 15.87 -6.51
N VAL A 32 3.78 16.11 -5.85
CA VAL A 32 4.93 15.20 -5.85
C VAL A 32 4.58 13.89 -5.13
N LEU A 33 3.94 13.98 -3.96
CA LEU A 33 3.51 12.80 -3.20
C LEU A 33 2.40 12.05 -3.93
N SER A 34 1.41 12.75 -4.48
CA SER A 34 0.34 12.14 -5.29
C SER A 34 0.92 11.34 -6.46
N LYS A 35 1.85 11.94 -7.21
CA LYS A 35 2.51 11.29 -8.36
C LYS A 35 3.33 10.08 -7.93
N ARG A 36 4.02 10.16 -6.79
CA ARG A 36 4.80 9.03 -6.23
C ARG A 36 3.88 7.87 -5.81
N THR A 37 2.84 8.15 -5.03
CA THR A 37 1.87 7.15 -4.58
C THR A 37 1.19 6.48 -5.77
N TYR A 38 0.72 7.26 -6.75
CA TYR A 38 0.09 6.73 -7.96
C TYR A 38 1.05 5.81 -8.74
N ARG A 39 2.31 6.23 -8.91
CA ARG A 39 3.31 5.43 -9.63
C ARG A 39 3.62 4.12 -8.90
N GLU A 40 3.75 4.14 -7.58
CA GLU A 40 3.97 2.93 -6.77
C GLU A 40 2.81 1.94 -6.94
N LEU A 41 1.57 2.40 -6.75
CA LEU A 41 0.37 1.57 -6.94
C LEU A 41 0.26 1.02 -8.38
N LYS A 42 0.53 1.87 -9.38
CA LYS A 42 0.49 1.46 -10.79
C LYS A 42 1.54 0.38 -11.07
N LEU A 43 2.78 0.54 -10.63
CA LEU A 43 3.83 -0.46 -10.86
C LEU A 43 3.50 -1.78 -10.17
N LEU A 44 3.08 -1.75 -8.90
CA LEU A 44 2.72 -2.95 -8.14
C LEU A 44 1.53 -3.70 -8.73
N LYS A 45 0.59 -3.00 -9.38
CA LYS A 45 -0.56 -3.62 -10.05
C LYS A 45 -0.20 -4.30 -11.37
N HIS A 46 0.81 -3.81 -12.09
CA HIS A 46 1.15 -4.28 -13.44
C HIS A 46 2.28 -5.32 -13.45
N ILE A 47 3.21 -5.25 -12.50
CA ILE A 47 4.36 -6.16 -12.47
C ILE A 47 3.99 -7.40 -11.68
N ARG A 48 4.10 -8.57 -12.30
CA ARG A 48 3.92 -9.89 -11.67
C ARG A 48 5.14 -10.74 -11.96
N HIS A 49 5.99 -10.92 -10.96
CA HIS A 49 7.23 -11.66 -11.08
C HIS A 49 7.64 -12.19 -9.70
N GLU A 50 8.16 -13.42 -9.60
CA GLU A 50 8.49 -14.05 -8.31
C GLU A 50 9.48 -13.23 -7.46
N ASN A 51 10.42 -12.54 -8.13
CA ASN A 51 11.44 -11.71 -7.50
C ASN A 51 10.99 -10.25 -7.25
N ILE A 52 9.72 -9.91 -7.48
CA ILE A 52 9.18 -8.56 -7.26
C ILE A 52 7.93 -8.66 -6.38
N ILE A 53 7.87 -7.83 -5.34
CA ILE A 53 6.72 -7.81 -4.44
C ILE A 53 5.42 -7.54 -5.21
N SER A 54 4.41 -8.35 -4.92
CA SER A 54 3.09 -8.27 -5.54
C SER A 54 2.09 -7.61 -4.59
N LEU A 55 1.15 -6.87 -5.16
CA LEU A 55 0.05 -6.27 -4.43
C LEU A 55 -1.09 -7.29 -4.28
N SER A 56 -1.41 -7.65 -3.04
CA SER A 56 -2.54 -8.56 -2.75
C SER A 56 -3.88 -7.82 -2.72
N ASP A 57 -3.94 -6.65 -2.09
CA ASP A 57 -5.19 -5.89 -1.92
C ASP A 57 -4.92 -4.37 -1.73
N ILE A 58 -5.92 -3.53 -2.01
CA ILE A 58 -5.96 -2.10 -1.68
C ILE A 58 -7.35 -1.77 -1.14
N PHE A 59 -7.39 -1.16 0.04
CA PHE A 59 -8.61 -0.64 0.64
C PHE A 59 -8.38 0.78 1.19
N ILE A 60 -9.47 1.53 1.30
CA ILE A 60 -9.51 2.83 1.96
C ILE A 60 -10.20 2.61 3.30
N SER A 61 -9.63 3.14 4.39
CA SER A 61 -10.30 3.06 5.69
C SER A 61 -11.52 3.98 5.67
N PRO A 62 -12.73 3.48 6.00
CA PRO A 62 -13.94 4.29 6.04
C PRO A 62 -13.93 5.37 7.14
N LEU A 63 -12.92 5.37 8.03
CA LEU A 63 -12.74 6.37 9.10
C LEU A 63 -11.85 7.55 8.68
N GLU A 64 -11.18 7.45 7.53
CA GLU A 64 -10.43 8.55 6.93
C GLU A 64 -11.24 9.05 5.73
N ASP A 65 -12.23 9.91 5.99
CA ASP A 65 -12.82 10.75 4.94
C ASP A 65 -11.69 11.53 4.23
N MET A 66 -11.71 11.52 2.90
CA MET A 66 -10.72 12.19 2.04
C MET A 66 -10.64 13.70 2.28
#